data_AF-A0A352V2X3-F1
#
_entry.id   AF-A0A352V2X3-F1
#
_cell.length_a   1.000
_cell.length_b   1.000
_cell.length_c   1.000
_cell.angle_alpha   90.00
_cell.angle_beta   90.00
_cell.angle_gamma   90.00
#
_symmetry.space_group_name_H-M   'P 1'
#
loop_
_entity.id
_entity.type
_entity.pdbx_description
1 polymer ?
#
loop_
_entity_poly.entity_id
_entity_poly.type
_entity_poly.pdbx_seq_one_letter_code
_entity_poly.pdbx_strand_id
1 'polypeptide(L)'
;MRASLISAALVAALVGYGSTIALVLAAAAALGATPAQTASWVLAISLGKAAGSALLSWQSRVPVVLAWSTPGAALIAATEGLTMAQGVGAFVLAGAMILLTGLIKPLGRAVALIPDGIAAGMLAGVLLPFCLKLPAAAVALPVLVLPLIALFALVRLRNPAMAVLAALGAGGVAAFALGLAHLPELALP
;
A
#
# COMPACT_ATOMS: atom_id res chain seq x y z
N MET A 1 -8.77 7.74 -27.40
CA MET A 1 -8.66 6.69 -26.35
C MET A 1 -10.06 6.20 -26.01
N ARG A 2 -10.30 4.88 -25.90
CA ARG A 2 -11.61 4.36 -25.49
C ARG A 2 -11.86 4.75 -24.03
N ALA A 3 -13.03 5.30 -23.70
CA ALA A 3 -13.38 5.72 -22.34
C ALA A 3 -13.18 4.60 -21.29
N SER A 4 -13.36 3.35 -21.71
CA SER A 4 -13.11 2.15 -20.90
C SER A 4 -11.67 2.00 -20.39
N LEU A 5 -10.67 2.53 -21.11
CA LEU A 5 -9.27 2.48 -20.68
C LEU A 5 -9.00 3.45 -19.54
N ILE A 6 -9.59 4.65 -19.60
CA ILE A 6 -9.47 5.67 -18.57
C ILE A 6 -10.17 5.20 -17.30
N SER A 7 -11.38 4.64 -17.41
CA SER A 7 -12.09 4.09 -16.26
C SER A 7 -11.35 2.90 -15.63
N ALA A 8 -10.80 1.98 -16.44
CA ALA A 8 -10.03 0.85 -15.92
C ALA A 8 -8.74 1.29 -15.23
N ALA A 9 -8.01 2.27 -15.80
CA ALA A 9 -6.82 2.82 -15.20
C ALA A 9 -7.12 3.54 -13.88
N LEU A 10 -8.21 4.32 -13.83
CA LEU A 10 -8.65 5.01 -12.61
C LEU A 10 -9.00 4.00 -11.51
N VAL A 11 -9.80 2.98 -11.84
CA VAL A 11 -10.15 1.91 -10.88
C VAL A 11 -8.89 1.18 -10.40
N ALA A 12 -7.98 0.81 -11.31
CA ALA A 12 -6.72 0.16 -10.93
C ALA A 12 -5.86 1.03 -10.01
N ALA A 13 -5.76 2.33 -10.29
CA ALA A 13 -5.02 3.28 -9.47
C ALA A 13 -5.65 3.43 -8.07
N LEU A 14 -6.97 3.63 -7.99
CA LEU A 14 -7.68 3.80 -6.72
C LEU A 14 -7.64 2.51 -5.89
N VAL A 15 -7.83 1.35 -6.50
CA VAL A 15 -7.78 0.06 -5.79
C VAL A 15 -6.36 -0.20 -5.29
N GLY A 16 -5.35 0.05 -6.12
CA GLY A 16 -3.95 -0.14 -5.75
C GLY A 16 -3.47 0.81 -4.65
N TYR A 17 -3.94 2.06 -4.65
CA TYR A 17 -3.73 2.99 -3.55
C TYR A 17 -4.44 2.52 -2.30
N GLY A 18 -5.72 2.22 -2.42
CA GLY A 18 -6.58 1.85 -1.33
C GLY A 18 -6.11 0.63 -0.54
N SER A 19 -5.53 -0.36 -1.22
CA SER A 19 -5.03 -1.58 -0.58
C SER A 19 -3.74 -1.38 0.21
N THR A 20 -2.92 -0.40 -0.16
CA THR A 20 -1.51 -0.34 0.27
C THR A 20 -1.18 0.89 1.10
N ILE A 21 -1.91 2.00 0.91
CA ILE A 21 -1.57 3.28 1.54
C ILE A 21 -1.61 3.19 3.07
N ALA A 22 -2.55 2.43 3.64
CA ALA A 22 -2.65 2.23 5.08
C ALA A 22 -1.37 1.62 5.69
N LEU A 23 -0.72 0.69 4.98
CA LEU A 23 0.55 0.10 5.42
C LEU A 23 1.71 1.09 5.35
N VAL A 24 1.73 1.96 4.32
CA VAL A 24 2.73 3.03 4.21
C VAL A 24 2.57 4.05 5.34
N LEU A 25 1.33 4.43 5.66
CA LEU A 25 1.05 5.34 6.78
C LEU A 25 1.42 4.71 8.12
N ALA A 26 1.13 3.41 8.31
CA ALA A 26 1.57 2.68 9.50
C ALA A 26 3.10 2.61 9.61
N ALA A 27 3.81 2.45 8.49
CA ALA A 27 5.27 2.44 8.44
C ALA A 27 5.85 3.82 8.78
N ALA A 28 5.26 4.88 8.22
CA ALA A 28 5.63 6.26 8.53
C ALA A 28 5.45 6.57 10.02
N ALA A 29 4.33 6.13 10.61
CA ALA A 29 4.09 6.27 12.04
C ALA A 29 5.11 5.50 12.89
N ALA A 30 5.43 4.25 12.53
CA ALA A 30 6.43 3.43 13.22
C ALA A 30 7.83 4.05 13.20
N LEU A 31 8.18 4.79 12.14
CA LEU A 31 9.44 5.50 12.00
C LEU A 31 9.46 6.90 12.66
N GLY A 32 8.34 7.33 13.25
CA GLY A 32 8.19 8.67 13.82
C GLY A 32 8.20 9.79 12.77
N ALA A 33 7.73 9.52 11.55
CA ALA A 33 7.75 10.50 10.47
C ALA A 33 6.80 11.66 10.74
N THR A 34 7.24 12.88 10.42
CA THR A 34 6.37 14.07 10.48
C THR A 34 5.29 14.01 9.40
N PRO A 35 4.18 14.79 9.53
CA PRO A 35 3.17 14.88 8.48
C PRO A 35 3.76 15.30 7.12
N ALA A 36 4.71 16.24 7.12
CA ALA A 36 5.41 16.68 5.92
C ALA A 36 6.25 15.56 5.29
N GLN A 37 6.96 14.76 6.10
CA GLN A 37 7.72 13.60 5.62
C GLN A 37 6.80 12.52 5.04
N THR A 38 5.66 12.26 5.69
CA THR A 38 4.67 11.30 5.22
C THR A 38 4.07 11.74 3.88
N ALA A 39 3.68 13.01 3.75
CA ALA A 39 3.20 13.58 2.49
C ALA A 39 4.25 13.49 1.38
N SER A 40 5.50 13.83 1.69
CA SER A 40 6.63 13.72 0.76
C SER A 40 6.86 12.28 0.30
N TRP A 41 6.82 11.30 1.23
CA TRP A 41 6.98 9.89 0.90
C TRP A 41 5.87 9.39 -0.04
N VAL A 42 4.61 9.70 0.27
CA VAL A 42 3.47 9.34 -0.58
C VAL A 42 3.60 9.95 -1.97
N LEU A 43 3.95 11.24 -2.06
CA LEU A 43 4.17 11.95 -3.31
C LEU A 43 5.30 11.33 -4.13
N ALA A 44 6.44 11.04 -3.51
CA ALA A 44 7.58 10.43 -4.17
C ALA A 44 7.24 9.04 -4.75
N ILE A 45 6.48 8.22 -4.01
CA ILE A 45 5.98 6.94 -4.53
C ILE A 45 5.01 7.16 -5.69
N SER A 46 4.05 8.10 -5.59
CA SER A 46 3.11 8.40 -6.66
C SER A 46 3.83 8.74 -7.96
N LEU A 47 4.75 9.70 -7.88
CA LEU A 47 5.48 10.22 -9.03
C LEU A 47 6.43 9.17 -9.59
N GLY A 48 7.18 8.48 -8.74
CA GLY A 48 8.10 7.42 -9.15
C GLY A 48 7.37 6.28 -9.87
N LYS A 49 6.20 5.87 -9.37
CA LYS A 49 5.38 4.85 -10.01
C LYS A 49 4.75 5.34 -11.32
N ALA A 50 4.22 6.56 -11.35
CA ALA A 50 3.62 7.13 -12.55
C ALA A 50 4.66 7.27 -13.67
N ALA A 51 5.80 7.91 -13.38
CA ALA A 51 6.88 8.11 -14.32
C ALA A 51 7.49 6.77 -14.76
N GLY A 52 7.79 5.87 -13.83
CA GLY A 52 8.40 4.58 -14.16
C GLY A 52 7.46 3.65 -14.94
N SER A 53 6.17 3.60 -14.58
CA SER A 53 5.18 2.83 -15.34
C SER A 53 4.99 3.40 -16.74
N ALA A 54 4.96 4.73 -16.90
CA ALA A 54 4.87 5.38 -18.20
C ALA A 54 6.10 5.10 -19.08
N LEU A 55 7.31 5.25 -18.52
CA LEU A 55 8.57 5.02 -19.21
C LEU A 55 8.70 3.56 -19.67
N LEU A 56 8.47 2.60 -18.79
CA LEU A 56 8.55 1.18 -19.13
C LEU A 56 7.45 0.78 -20.12
N SER A 57 6.24 1.32 -19.97
CA SER A 57 5.16 1.04 -20.91
C SER A 57 5.47 1.54 -22.32
N TRP A 58 6.09 2.72 -22.42
CA TRP A 58 6.56 3.26 -23.70
C TRP A 58 7.66 2.38 -24.28
N GLN A 59 8.72 2.12 -23.51
CA GLN A 59 9.88 1.35 -24.00
C GLN A 59 9.51 -0.07 -24.43
N SER A 60 8.71 -0.77 -23.62
CA SER A 60 8.32 -2.16 -23.88
C SER A 60 7.11 -2.30 -24.80
N ARG A 61 6.44 -1.18 -25.16
CA ARG A 61 5.19 -1.15 -25.95
C ARG A 61 4.08 -2.06 -25.41
N VAL A 62 4.09 -2.33 -24.10
CA VAL A 62 3.08 -3.10 -23.38
C VAL A 62 2.72 -2.34 -22.10
N PRO A 63 1.47 -2.42 -21.60
CA PRO A 63 1.09 -1.74 -20.35
C PRO A 63 1.82 -2.36 -19.15
N VAL A 64 2.80 -1.66 -18.62
CA VAL A 64 3.58 -2.04 -17.43
C VAL A 64 3.08 -1.24 -16.23
N VAL A 65 2.77 -1.94 -15.14
CA VAL A 65 2.40 -1.34 -13.85
C VAL A 65 3.46 -1.67 -12.82
N LEU A 66 4.10 -0.65 -12.26
CA LEU A 66 5.08 -0.86 -11.19
C LEU A 66 4.39 -1.35 -9.90
N ALA A 67 4.96 -2.41 -9.32
CA ALA A 67 4.50 -2.99 -8.07
C ALA A 67 4.68 -2.01 -6.89
N TRP A 68 3.92 -2.25 -5.82
CA TRP A 68 4.16 -1.62 -4.54
C TRP A 68 5.13 -2.45 -3.71
N SER A 69 5.92 -1.81 -2.85
CA SER A 69 6.68 -2.51 -1.80
C SER A 69 5.78 -2.77 -0.57
N THR A 70 4.62 -3.39 -0.79
CA THR A 70 3.63 -3.67 0.26
C THR A 70 4.20 -4.48 1.42
N PRO A 71 4.86 -5.63 1.21
CA PRO A 71 5.49 -6.37 2.31
C PRO A 71 6.66 -5.59 2.95
N GLY A 72 7.38 -4.75 2.21
CA GLY A 72 8.43 -3.90 2.80
C GLY A 72 7.87 -2.85 3.75
N ALA A 73 6.79 -2.16 3.36
CA ALA A 73 6.09 -1.22 4.22
C ALA A 73 5.48 -1.92 5.45
N ALA A 74 4.85 -3.08 5.26
CA ALA A 74 4.29 -3.88 6.35
C ALA A 74 5.38 -4.32 7.35
N LEU A 75 6.55 -4.73 6.87
CA LEU A 75 7.68 -5.11 7.72
C LEU A 75 8.13 -3.92 8.59
N ILE A 76 8.36 -2.75 7.99
CA ILE A 76 8.74 -1.54 8.74
C ILE A 76 7.66 -1.13 9.74
N ALA A 77 6.39 -1.18 9.35
CA ALA A 77 5.26 -0.89 10.22
C ALA A 77 5.13 -1.87 11.41
N ALA A 78 5.79 -3.04 11.34
CA ALA A 78 5.87 -4.02 12.42
C ALA A 78 7.17 -3.92 13.24
N THR A 79 8.09 -3.01 12.89
CA THR A 79 9.33 -2.76 13.65
C THR A 79 9.17 -1.59 14.62
N GLU A 80 10.01 -1.58 15.66
CA GLU A 80 10.05 -0.51 16.67
C GLU A 80 11.48 0.00 16.84
N GLY A 81 11.63 1.23 17.35
CA GLY A 81 12.94 1.81 17.68
C GLY A 81 13.77 2.26 16.47
N LEU A 82 13.20 2.26 15.26
CA LEU A 82 13.86 2.75 14.06
C LEU A 82 13.47 4.20 13.76
N THR A 83 14.45 4.96 13.27
CA THR A 83 14.25 6.35 12.83
C THR A 83 13.91 6.43 11.35
N MET A 84 13.25 7.51 10.94
CA MET A 84 12.97 7.79 9.52
C MET A 84 14.22 7.70 8.63
N ALA A 85 15.39 8.16 9.11
CA ALA A 85 16.64 8.07 8.36
C ALA A 85 17.08 6.60 8.13
N GLN A 86 16.96 5.75 9.15
CA GLN A 86 17.26 4.32 9.02
C GLN A 86 16.26 3.62 8.08
N GLY A 87 14.98 3.98 8.18
CA GLY A 87 13.94 3.47 7.26
C GLY A 87 14.23 3.82 5.81
N VAL A 88 14.57 5.09 5.52
CA VAL A 88 14.99 5.53 4.18
C VAL A 88 16.22 4.76 3.70
N GLY A 89 17.25 4.64 4.53
CA GLY A 89 18.46 3.87 4.22
C GLY A 89 18.17 2.41 3.88
N ALA A 90 17.28 1.77 4.64
CA ALA A 90 16.85 0.39 4.39
C ALA A 90 16.09 0.26 3.05
N PHE A 91 15.19 1.18 2.72
CA PHE A 91 14.48 1.18 1.43
C PHE A 91 15.41 1.43 0.24
N VAL A 92 16.35 2.36 0.36
CA VAL A 92 17.34 2.64 -0.69
C VAL A 92 18.25 1.42 -0.91
N LEU A 93 18.75 0.82 0.17
CA LEU A 93 19.58 -0.38 0.10
C LEU A 93 18.82 -1.56 -0.51
N ALA A 94 17.58 -1.81 -0.05
CA ALA A 94 16.74 -2.86 -0.61
C ALA A 94 16.43 -2.62 -2.10
N GLY A 95 16.15 -1.37 -2.49
CA GLY A 95 15.97 -0.97 -3.87
C GLY A 95 17.22 -1.21 -4.73
N ALA A 96 18.41 -0.90 -4.22
CA ALA A 96 19.67 -1.20 -4.87
C ALA A 96 19.87 -2.72 -5.03
N MET A 97 19.56 -3.52 -4.00
CA MET A 97 19.63 -4.99 -4.10
C MET A 97 18.65 -5.55 -5.13
N ILE A 98 17.42 -5.04 -5.19
CA ILE A 98 16.43 -5.41 -6.22
C ILE A 98 16.92 -5.01 -7.62
N LEU A 99 17.56 -3.85 -7.77
CA LEU A 99 18.16 -3.46 -9.05
C LEU A 99 19.28 -4.44 -9.45
N LEU A 100 20.12 -4.85 -8.50
CA LEU A 100 21.17 -5.84 -8.74
C LEU A 100 20.61 -7.20 -9.17
N THR A 101 19.47 -7.66 -8.63
CA THR A 101 18.86 -8.93 -9.07
C THR A 101 18.39 -8.86 -10.52
N GLY A 102 17.94 -7.69 -10.99
CA GLY A 102 17.57 -7.44 -12.39
C GLY A 102 18.77 -7.34 -13.33
N LEU A 103 19.87 -6.74 -12.88
CA LEU A 103 21.10 -6.57 -13.70
C LEU A 103 21.96 -7.84 -13.75
N ILE A 104 22.01 -8.59 -12.65
CA ILE A 104 22.89 -9.77 -12.48
C ILE A 104 22.07 -11.05 -12.70
N LYS A 105 22.16 -11.61 -13.90
CA LYS A 105 21.46 -12.86 -14.30
C LYS A 105 21.55 -14.02 -13.30
N PRO A 106 22.73 -14.38 -12.72
CA PRO A 106 22.77 -15.48 -11.76
C PRO A 106 22.01 -15.16 -10.46
N LEU A 107 21.99 -13.91 -10.02
CA LEU A 107 21.24 -13.49 -8.85
C LEU A 107 19.72 -13.55 -9.11
N GLY A 108 19.28 -13.07 -10.28
CA GLY A 108 17.90 -13.23 -10.72
C GLY A 108 17.45 -14.70 -10.79
N ARG A 109 18.32 -15.60 -11.28
CA ARG A 109 18.06 -17.05 -11.27
C ARG A 109 17.95 -17.60 -9.85
N ALA A 110 18.82 -17.18 -8.93
CA ALA A 110 18.77 -17.62 -7.54
C ALA A 110 17.45 -17.19 -6.86
N VAL A 111 16.99 -15.95 -7.08
CA VAL A 111 15.70 -15.48 -6.57
C VAL A 111 14.54 -16.26 -7.20
N ALA A 112 14.62 -16.58 -8.49
CA ALA A 112 13.60 -17.38 -9.19
C ALA A 112 13.54 -18.85 -8.74
N LEU A 113 14.55 -19.34 -8.01
CA LEU A 113 14.55 -20.69 -7.41
C LEU A 113 13.82 -20.74 -6.06
N ILE A 114 13.43 -19.60 -5.48
CA ILE A 114 12.68 -19.58 -4.22
C ILE A 114 11.31 -20.21 -4.47
N PRO A 115 10.95 -21.31 -3.78
CA PRO A 115 9.65 -21.95 -3.94
C PRO A 115 8.50 -20.99 -3.59
N ASP A 116 7.43 -21.01 -4.38
CA ASP A 116 6.25 -20.17 -4.17
C ASP A 116 5.66 -20.29 -2.76
N GLY A 117 5.71 -21.49 -2.17
CA GLY A 117 5.26 -21.73 -0.80
C GLY A 117 6.06 -20.94 0.26
N ILE A 118 7.38 -20.79 0.07
CA ILE A 118 8.23 -20.00 0.96
C ILE A 118 7.91 -18.51 0.78
N ALA A 119 7.78 -18.03 -0.46
CA ALA A 119 7.43 -16.65 -0.75
C ALA A 119 6.05 -16.28 -0.17
N ALA A 120 5.05 -17.15 -0.33
CA ALA A 120 3.72 -16.99 0.25
C ALA A 120 3.77 -17.01 1.78
N GLY A 121 4.56 -17.91 2.38
CA GLY A 121 4.78 -17.97 3.83
C GLY A 121 5.44 -16.71 4.39
N MET A 122 6.42 -16.14 3.69
CA MET A 122 7.04 -14.86 4.06
C MET A 122 6.01 -13.72 4.05
N LEU A 123 5.19 -13.62 2.99
CA LEU A 123 4.15 -12.61 2.88
C LEU A 123 3.09 -12.79 3.98
N ALA A 124 2.67 -14.02 4.27
CA ALA A 124 1.76 -14.32 5.35
C ALA A 124 2.33 -13.90 6.72
N GLY A 125 3.60 -14.24 7.00
CA GLY A 125 4.27 -13.88 8.25
C GLY A 125 4.35 -12.37 8.46
N VAL A 126 4.68 -11.61 7.41
CA VAL A 126 4.78 -10.14 7.49
C VAL A 126 3.40 -9.47 7.65
N LEU A 127 2.33 -10.05 7.08
CA LEU A 127 0.98 -9.48 7.17
C LEU A 127 0.19 -9.95 8.41
N LEU A 128 0.58 -11.07 9.03
CA LEU A 128 -0.11 -11.66 10.18
C LEU A 128 -0.33 -10.66 11.33
N PRO A 129 0.64 -9.82 11.75
CA PRO A 129 0.43 -8.86 12.83
C PRO A 129 -0.71 -7.86 12.54
N PHE A 130 -0.93 -7.51 11.27
CA PHE A 130 -2.02 -6.62 10.86
C PHE A 130 -3.37 -7.33 10.93
N CYS A 131 -3.43 -8.59 10.51
CA CYS A 131 -4.64 -9.41 10.62
C CYS A 131 -5.04 -9.62 12.09
N LEU A 132 -4.06 -9.83 12.98
CA LEU A 132 -4.30 -10.03 14.41
C LEU A 132 -4.76 -8.76 15.14
N LYS A 133 -4.56 -7.57 14.57
CA LYS A 133 -5.10 -6.30 15.11
C LYS A 133 -6.60 -6.12 14.82
N LEU A 134 -7.14 -6.82 13.83
CA LEU A 134 -8.53 -6.63 13.40
C LEU A 134 -9.57 -6.96 14.49
N PRO A 135 -9.49 -8.08 15.24
CA PRO A 135 -10.46 -8.38 16.29
C PRO A 135 -10.50 -7.31 17.38
N ALA A 136 -9.33 -6.84 17.84
CA ALA A 136 -9.24 -5.78 18.84
C ALA A 136 -9.87 -4.47 18.33
N ALA A 137 -9.61 -4.10 17.06
CA ALA A 137 -10.24 -2.94 16.44
C ALA A 137 -11.76 -3.11 16.31
N ALA A 138 -12.25 -4.31 16.00
CA ALA A 138 -13.67 -4.62 15.91
C ALA A 138 -14.41 -4.50 17.25
N VAL A 139 -13.73 -4.82 18.36
CA VAL A 139 -14.28 -4.63 19.72
C VAL A 139 -14.23 -3.16 20.13
N ALA A 140 -13.16 -2.44 19.77
CA ALA A 140 -12.99 -1.03 20.15
C ALA A 140 -13.95 -0.09 19.39
N LEU A 141 -14.18 -0.33 18.10
CA LEU A 141 -15.01 0.51 17.22
C LEU A 141 -16.03 -0.34 16.43
N PRO A 142 -16.96 -1.02 17.11
CA PRO A 142 -17.85 -2.00 16.47
C PRO A 142 -18.76 -1.38 15.41
N VAL A 143 -19.24 -0.15 15.67
CA VAL A 143 -20.12 0.62 14.76
C VAL A 143 -19.39 1.02 13.47
N LEU A 144 -18.07 1.12 13.48
CA LEU A 144 -17.27 1.44 12.30
C LEU A 144 -16.79 0.17 11.60
N VAL A 145 -16.15 -0.73 12.35
CA VAL A 145 -15.39 -1.85 11.77
C VAL A 145 -16.30 -2.96 11.26
N LEU A 146 -17.34 -3.36 12.01
CA LEU A 146 -18.21 -4.46 11.60
C LEU A 146 -19.00 -4.15 10.32
N PRO A 147 -19.61 -2.96 10.14
CA PRO A 147 -20.28 -2.61 8.90
C PRO A 147 -19.32 -2.55 7.71
N LEU A 148 -18.08 -2.10 7.90
CA LEU A 148 -17.07 -2.09 6.83
C LEU A 148 -16.65 -3.49 6.40
N ILE A 149 -16.48 -4.41 7.35
CA ILE A 149 -16.23 -5.83 7.04
C ILE A 149 -17.41 -6.43 6.27
N ALA A 150 -18.64 -6.20 6.73
CA ALA A 150 -19.84 -6.69 6.08
C ALA A 150 -19.97 -6.13 4.65
N LEU A 151 -19.82 -4.82 4.48
CA LEU A 151 -19.84 -4.15 3.18
C LEU A 151 -18.77 -4.72 2.26
N PHE A 152 -17.53 -4.85 2.75
CA PHE A 152 -16.43 -5.43 1.99
C PHE A 152 -16.77 -6.85 1.53
N ALA A 153 -17.26 -7.70 2.43
CA ALA A 153 -17.62 -9.08 2.11
C ALA A 153 -18.74 -9.14 1.06
N LEU A 154 -19.84 -8.40 1.26
CA LEU A 154 -20.99 -8.33 0.36
C LEU A 154 -20.59 -7.88 -1.05
N VAL A 155 -19.80 -6.81 -1.15
CA VAL A 155 -19.34 -6.29 -2.46
C VAL A 155 -18.33 -7.23 -3.09
N ARG A 156 -17.44 -7.85 -2.30
CA ARG A 156 -16.42 -8.80 -2.78
C ARG A 156 -17.03 -10.03 -3.44
N LEU A 157 -18.21 -10.47 -3.02
CA LEU A 157 -18.94 -11.57 -3.67
C LEU A 157 -19.33 -11.27 -5.13
N ARG A 158 -19.51 -9.98 -5.47
CA ARG A 158 -19.90 -9.55 -6.82
C ARG A 158 -18.72 -9.00 -7.62
N ASN A 159 -17.92 -8.15 -7.00
CA ASN A 159 -16.80 -7.48 -7.64
C ASN A 159 -15.65 -7.21 -6.63
N PRO A 160 -14.58 -8.03 -6.67
CA PRO A 160 -13.45 -7.88 -5.75
C PRO A 160 -12.75 -6.52 -5.83
N ALA A 161 -12.68 -5.91 -7.02
CA ALA A 161 -12.05 -4.61 -7.20
C ALA A 161 -12.85 -3.49 -6.51
N MET A 162 -14.18 -3.53 -6.63
CA MET A 162 -15.05 -2.52 -6.02
C MET A 162 -15.17 -2.67 -4.50
N ALA A 163 -14.87 -3.84 -3.94
CA ALA A 163 -14.96 -4.08 -2.50
C ALA A 163 -14.01 -3.19 -1.70
N VAL A 164 -12.77 -3.05 -2.16
CA VAL A 164 -11.76 -2.19 -1.53
C VAL A 164 -12.19 -0.72 -1.58
N LEU A 165 -12.69 -0.27 -2.73
CA LEU A 165 -13.16 1.11 -2.92
C LEU A 165 -14.40 1.42 -2.07
N ALA A 166 -15.36 0.50 -2.03
CA ALA A 166 -16.56 0.64 -1.22
C ALA A 166 -16.22 0.72 0.27
N ALA A 167 -15.33 -0.15 0.75
CA ALA A 167 -14.88 -0.13 2.14
C ALA A 167 -14.13 1.16 2.48
N LEU A 168 -13.23 1.64 1.63
CA LEU A 168 -12.52 2.90 1.87
C LEU A 168 -13.44 4.11 1.83
N GLY A 169 -14.32 4.19 0.83
CA GLY A 169 -15.27 5.29 0.69
C GLY A 169 -16.22 5.35 1.88
N ALA A 170 -16.85 4.23 2.22
CA ALA A 170 -17.75 4.15 3.37
C ALA A 170 -17.00 4.39 4.69
N GLY A 171 -15.78 3.88 4.82
CA GLY A 171 -14.95 4.07 6.02
C GLY A 171 -14.56 5.52 6.22
N GLY A 172 -14.18 6.22 5.15
CA GLY A 172 -13.91 7.65 5.18
C GLY A 172 -15.15 8.44 5.61
N VAL A 173 -16.29 8.22 4.95
CA VAL A 173 -17.56 8.90 5.28
C VAL A 173 -17.96 8.63 6.73
N ALA A 174 -17.89 7.38 7.19
CA ALA A 174 -18.23 7.00 8.55
C ALA A 174 -17.27 7.62 9.58
N ALA A 175 -15.97 7.68 9.29
CA ALA A 175 -14.99 8.30 10.18
C ALA A 175 -15.27 9.81 10.40
N PHE A 176 -15.62 10.54 9.33
CA PHE A 176 -16.04 11.95 9.46
C PHE A 176 -17.39 12.08 10.17
N ALA A 177 -18.36 11.24 9.84
CA ALA A 177 -19.70 11.29 10.44
C ALA A 177 -19.69 10.95 11.95
N LEU A 178 -18.78 10.08 12.39
CA LEU A 178 -18.59 9.71 13.79
C LEU A 178 -17.66 10.66 14.55
N GLY A 179 -17.15 11.71 13.91
CA GLY A 179 -16.23 12.68 14.54
C GLY A 179 -14.83 12.14 14.85
N LEU A 180 -14.44 11.02 14.24
CA LEU A 180 -13.13 10.38 14.44
C LEU A 180 -12.04 10.97 13.55
N ALA A 181 -12.43 11.71 12.51
CA ALA A 181 -11.51 12.39 11.60
C ALA A 181 -11.79 13.89 11.59
N HIS A 182 -10.74 14.69 11.75
CA HIS A 182 -10.79 16.15 11.61
C HIS A 182 -10.12 16.56 10.31
N LEU A 183 -10.70 17.59 9.66
CA LEU A 183 -10.01 18.24 8.56
C LEU A 183 -8.76 18.93 9.12
N PRO A 184 -7.61 18.86 8.41
CA PRO A 184 -6.45 19.62 8.81
C PRO A 184 -6.82 21.11 8.86
N GLU A 185 -6.40 21.82 9.91
CA GLU A 185 -6.57 23.26 9.95
C GLU A 185 -5.83 23.85 8.75
N LEU A 186 -6.60 24.39 7.80
CA LEU A 186 -6.09 25.16 6.67
C LEU A 186 -5.60 26.50 7.21
N ALA A 187 -4.44 26.50 7.86
CA ALA A 187 -3.66 27.70 8.06
C ALA A 187 -3.14 28.13 6.68
N LEU A 188 -3.93 28.96 6.00
CA LEU A 188 -3.43 29.73 4.87
C LEU A 188 -2.34 30.67 5.41
N PRO A 189 -1.16 30.73 4.77
CA PRO A 189 -0.05 31.58 5.20
C PRO A 189 -0.43 33.07 5.21
#